data_AF-A0A0K3B3M6-F1
#
_entry.id   AF-A0A0K3B3M6-F1
#
_cell.length_a   1.000
_cell.length_b   1.000
_cell.length_c   1.000
_cell.angle_alpha   90.00
_cell.angle_beta   90.00
_cell.angle_gamma   90.00
#
_symmetry.space_group_name_H-M   'P 1'
#
loop_
_entity.id
_entity.type
_entity.pdbx_description
1 polymer ?
#
loop_
_entity_poly.entity_id
_entity_poly.type
_entity_poly.pdbx_seq_one_letter_code
_entity_poly.pdbx_strand_id
1 'polypeptide(L)'
;MKHQTMPPRRELPSNVRDRLRRRLWSELDRPTEPRRNRLRIPVFAAACAAAVLVAGSVVFAQNASQAPEQMQASMDLDPAPSAADAQLDRCHKAVYGIETSPLRALWTAAGSSTVDGTTLTAFRATGTPMFCETTERTVILNNPLADPGKAGTSKTSLLMATANGSVAGVVDPTWDSFQVRVTVAPDKVVTAEPVVADGLFVAHVNATVGPETRIEAVRGSAYTFSNVPMGTVMRKN
;
A
#
# COMPACT_ATOMS: atom_id res chain seq x y z
N MET A 1 -0.42 47.17 -7.83
CA MET A 1 0.00 45.76 -7.91
C MET A 1 1.03 45.63 -9.03
N LYS A 2 2.28 45.23 -8.74
CA LYS A 2 3.33 45.07 -9.76
C LYS A 2 3.33 43.61 -10.24
N HIS A 3 3.01 43.38 -11.50
CA HIS A 3 3.16 42.06 -12.14
C HIS A 3 4.65 41.73 -12.28
N GLN A 4 5.10 40.66 -11.64
CA GLN A 4 6.43 40.10 -11.88
C GLN A 4 6.39 39.31 -13.19
N THR A 5 6.97 39.88 -14.24
CA THR A 5 7.19 39.20 -15.51
C THR A 5 8.19 38.06 -15.31
N MET A 6 7.75 36.81 -15.56
CA MET A 6 8.61 35.65 -15.45
C MET A 6 9.72 35.72 -16.51
N PRO A 7 10.99 35.45 -16.16
CA PRO A 7 12.09 35.54 -17.11
C PRO A 7 11.92 34.53 -18.25
N PRO A 8 12.31 34.89 -19.49
CA PRO A 8 12.13 34.04 -20.66
C PRO A 8 12.90 32.74 -20.50
N ARG A 9 12.27 31.61 -20.90
CA ARG A 9 12.91 30.30 -20.91
C ARG A 9 14.12 30.34 -21.83
N ARG A 10 15.32 30.22 -21.27
CA ARG A 10 16.58 30.09 -22.01
C ARG A 10 16.89 28.61 -22.17
N GLU A 11 17.26 28.21 -23.38
CA GLU A 11 17.81 26.88 -23.62
C GLU A 11 19.14 26.73 -22.89
N LEU A 12 19.32 25.59 -22.24
CA LEU A 12 20.55 25.27 -21.52
C LEU A 12 21.70 25.04 -22.53
N PRO A 13 22.85 25.72 -22.36
CA PRO A 13 24.03 25.50 -23.16
C PRO A 13 24.44 24.02 -23.19
N SER A 14 24.91 23.53 -24.34
CA SER A 14 25.22 22.12 -24.58
C SER A 14 26.20 21.55 -23.55
N ASN A 15 27.25 22.31 -23.21
CA ASN A 15 28.24 21.93 -22.20
C ASN A 15 27.65 21.72 -20.80
N VAL A 16 26.59 22.46 -20.43
CA VAL A 16 25.89 22.28 -19.14
C VAL A 16 25.05 21.01 -19.16
N ARG A 17 24.32 20.75 -20.26
CA ARG A 17 23.56 19.51 -20.43
C ARG A 17 24.47 18.28 -20.37
N ASP A 18 25.62 18.32 -21.02
CA ASP A 18 26.55 17.19 -21.05
C ASP A 18 27.21 16.93 -19.70
N ARG A 19 27.42 17.98 -18.90
CA ARG A 19 27.92 17.86 -17.52
C ARG A 19 26.87 17.27 -16.59
N LEU A 20 25.62 17.70 -16.72
CA LEU A 20 24.48 17.16 -15.98
C LEU A 20 24.24 15.69 -16.33
N ARG A 21 24.25 15.35 -17.62
CA ARG A 21 24.08 13.98 -18.09
C ARG A 21 25.20 13.07 -17.57
N ARG A 22 26.47 13.49 -17.66
CA ARG A 22 27.59 12.72 -17.09
C ARG A 22 27.49 12.53 -15.58
N ARG A 23 27.05 13.54 -14.84
CA ARG A 23 26.89 13.45 -13.38
C ARG A 23 25.77 12.47 -13.00
N LEU A 24 24.65 12.50 -13.73
CA LEU A 24 23.54 11.57 -13.53
C LEU A 24 23.97 10.12 -13.77
N TRP A 25 24.65 9.86 -14.89
CA TRP A 25 25.17 8.51 -15.20
C TRP A 25 26.20 8.05 -14.17
N SER A 26 27.08 8.95 -13.69
CA SER A 26 28.06 8.60 -12.64
C SER A 26 27.45 8.25 -11.27
N GLU A 27 26.22 8.69 -10.99
CA GLU A 27 25.49 8.29 -9.78
C GLU A 27 24.70 6.98 -9.99
N LEU A 28 24.20 6.74 -11.21
CA LEU A 28 23.53 5.48 -11.56
C LEU A 28 24.51 4.30 -11.64
N ASP A 29 25.74 4.54 -12.12
CA ASP A 29 26.79 3.53 -12.23
C ASP A 29 27.57 3.31 -10.93
N ARG A 30 27.19 3.93 -9.81
CA ARG A 30 27.81 3.59 -8.51
C ARG A 30 27.27 2.26 -8.03
N PRO A 31 28.08 1.18 -8.01
CA PRO A 31 27.67 -0.04 -7.35
C PRO A 31 27.50 0.26 -5.85
N THR A 32 26.31 -0.02 -5.33
CA THR A 32 26.07 -0.03 -3.88
C THR A 32 26.91 -1.13 -3.28
N GLU A 33 28.12 -0.83 -2.83
CA GLU A 33 28.96 -1.79 -2.13
C GLU A 33 28.24 -2.26 -0.86
N PRO A 34 28.10 -3.59 -0.63
CA PRO A 34 27.54 -4.09 0.60
C PRO A 34 28.49 -3.77 1.74
N ARG A 35 28.08 -2.83 2.59
CA ARG A 35 28.78 -2.43 3.81
C ARG A 35 28.85 -3.63 4.76
N ARG A 36 29.87 -4.48 4.60
CA ARG A 36 30.22 -5.59 5.52
C ARG A 36 30.58 -4.99 6.88
N ASN A 37 29.55 -4.78 7.71
CA ASN A 37 29.74 -4.36 9.08
C ASN A 37 30.16 -5.58 9.90
N ARG A 38 31.35 -5.51 10.47
CA ARG A 38 31.93 -6.57 11.32
C ARG A 38 31.13 -6.64 12.63
N LEU A 39 30.24 -7.63 12.73
CA LEU A 39 29.61 -8.01 13.99
C LEU A 39 30.67 -8.52 14.98
N ARG A 40 31.00 -7.69 15.96
CA ARG A 40 31.57 -8.14 17.24
C ARG A 40 30.41 -8.14 18.25
N ILE A 41 29.90 -9.32 18.56
CA ILE A 41 28.86 -9.51 19.58
C ILE A 41 29.57 -9.84 20.90
N PRO A 42 29.43 -9.02 21.97
CA PRO A 42 29.65 -9.50 23.33
C PRO A 42 28.33 -10.06 23.88
N VAL A 43 28.42 -11.27 24.40
CA VAL A 43 27.37 -11.98 25.13
C VAL A 43 27.10 -11.25 26.45
N PHE A 44 25.85 -10.83 26.68
CA PHE A 44 25.35 -10.53 28.02
C PHE A 44 23.98 -11.18 28.23
N ALA A 45 23.97 -12.13 29.16
CA ALA A 45 22.79 -12.75 29.71
C ALA A 45 22.13 -11.79 30.73
N ALA A 46 20.81 -11.69 30.69
CA ALA A 46 20.02 -11.27 31.84
C ALA A 46 18.63 -11.92 31.74
N ALA A 47 18.40 -12.86 32.65
CA ALA A 47 17.12 -13.47 32.91
C ALA A 47 16.24 -12.50 33.73
N CYS A 48 14.96 -12.40 33.38
CA CYS A 48 13.86 -12.11 34.32
C CYS A 48 12.56 -12.68 33.72
N ALA A 49 11.96 -13.61 34.46
CA ALA A 49 10.71 -14.28 34.13
C ALA A 49 9.51 -13.54 34.73
N ALA A 50 8.35 -13.55 34.06
CA ALA A 50 7.02 -13.71 34.68
C ALA A 50 5.86 -13.79 33.65
N ALA A 51 5.22 -14.97 33.65
CA ALA A 51 3.79 -15.30 33.56
C ALA A 51 2.85 -14.73 32.46
N VAL A 52 2.62 -15.57 31.43
CA VAL A 52 1.34 -16.18 30.94
C VAL A 52 -0.01 -15.46 31.15
N LEU A 53 -0.79 -15.27 30.07
CA LEU A 53 -2.14 -15.87 29.85
C LEU A 53 -2.79 -15.49 28.48
N VAL A 54 -2.84 -16.49 27.57
CA VAL A 54 -4.00 -17.01 26.79
C VAL A 54 -4.73 -16.17 25.70
N ALA A 55 -4.90 -16.84 24.55
CA ALA A 55 -5.88 -16.72 23.45
C ALA A 55 -5.68 -15.63 22.38
N GLY A 56 -5.62 -15.91 21.08
CA GLY A 56 -5.71 -17.18 20.35
C GLY A 56 -5.09 -17.04 18.96
N SER A 57 -4.31 -18.04 18.56
CA SER A 57 -3.81 -18.19 17.20
C SER A 57 -4.91 -18.82 16.36
N VAL A 58 -5.44 -18.10 15.39
CA VAL A 58 -6.24 -18.72 14.34
C VAL A 58 -5.30 -18.98 13.17
N VAL A 59 -4.71 -20.17 13.16
CA VAL A 59 -4.01 -20.71 11.99
C VAL A 59 -5.09 -21.33 11.11
N PHE A 60 -5.47 -20.65 10.02
CA PHE A 60 -6.21 -21.29 8.94
C PHE A 60 -5.21 -21.84 7.92
N ALA A 61 -4.77 -23.08 8.16
CA ALA A 61 -4.24 -23.93 7.12
C ALA A 61 -5.34 -24.89 6.69
N GLN A 62 -5.71 -24.85 5.39
CA GLN A 62 -6.04 -25.96 4.49
C GLN A 62 -7.08 -25.55 3.43
N ASN A 63 -6.62 -25.37 2.19
CA ASN A 63 -6.90 -26.34 1.12
C ASN A 63 -6.07 -26.00 -0.12
N ALA A 64 -4.96 -26.73 -0.26
CA ALA A 64 -4.26 -26.86 -1.53
C ALA A 64 -5.15 -27.67 -2.48
N SER A 65 -5.61 -27.04 -3.55
CA SER A 65 -6.02 -27.74 -4.77
C SER A 65 -5.02 -27.37 -5.86
N GLN A 66 -4.35 -28.40 -6.38
CA GLN A 66 -3.32 -28.32 -7.40
C GLN A 66 -3.86 -27.66 -8.69
N ALA A 67 -3.18 -26.62 -9.16
CA ALA A 67 -3.33 -26.05 -10.50
C ALA A 67 -1.98 -25.40 -10.91
N PRO A 68 -1.63 -25.39 -12.22
CA PRO A 68 -0.25 -25.51 -12.68
C PRO A 68 0.60 -24.24 -12.52
N GLU A 69 1.89 -24.48 -12.25
CA GLU A 69 2.99 -23.52 -12.21
C GLU A 69 3.06 -22.67 -13.49
N GLN A 70 2.58 -21.43 -13.44
CA GLN A 70 3.15 -20.29 -14.17
C GLN A 70 2.45 -18.99 -13.74
N MET A 71 3.23 -18.09 -13.13
CA MET A 71 2.84 -16.76 -12.61
C MET A 71 2.06 -16.71 -11.28
N GLN A 72 2.67 -17.23 -10.20
CA GLN A 72 2.48 -16.67 -8.86
C GLN A 72 3.73 -15.86 -8.51
N ALA A 73 3.66 -14.54 -8.75
CA ALA A 73 4.48 -13.62 -7.97
C ALA A 73 4.00 -13.79 -6.52
N SER A 74 4.92 -14.20 -5.64
CA SER A 74 4.73 -14.47 -4.22
C SER A 74 3.87 -13.40 -3.53
N MET A 75 2.57 -13.67 -3.39
CA MET A 75 1.67 -12.97 -2.47
C MET A 75 1.72 -13.70 -1.13
N ASP A 76 2.89 -13.72 -0.49
CA ASP A 76 3.02 -14.28 0.86
C ASP A 76 2.45 -13.29 1.88
N LEU A 77 1.35 -13.68 2.50
CA LEU A 77 0.93 -13.20 3.81
C LEU A 77 1.89 -13.81 4.84
N ASP A 78 2.92 -13.06 5.23
CA ASP A 78 3.37 -13.05 6.62
C ASP A 78 4.49 -12.01 6.83
N PRO A 79 4.16 -10.79 7.23
CA PRO A 79 5.05 -10.10 8.13
C PRO A 79 4.91 -10.80 9.49
N ALA A 80 6.00 -11.37 10.01
CA ALA A 80 6.16 -11.54 11.45
C ALA A 80 5.64 -10.26 12.15
N PRO A 81 4.96 -10.34 13.31
CA PRO A 81 4.25 -9.21 13.93
C PRO A 81 5.07 -7.90 13.94
N SER A 82 6.39 -8.01 14.08
CA SER A 82 7.35 -6.91 13.98
C SER A 82 7.35 -6.12 12.66
N ALA A 83 7.10 -6.76 11.51
CA ALA A 83 7.13 -6.10 10.20
C ALA A 83 5.82 -5.36 9.92
N ALA A 84 4.67 -5.92 10.32
CA ALA A 84 3.38 -5.22 10.27
C ALA A 84 3.40 -4.00 11.19
N ASP A 85 3.94 -4.15 12.40
CA ASP A 85 4.05 -3.04 13.35
C ASP A 85 4.99 -1.93 12.88
N ALA A 86 6.16 -2.29 12.34
CA ALA A 86 7.09 -1.31 11.77
C ALA A 86 6.47 -0.53 10.59
N GLN A 87 5.63 -1.21 9.81
CA GLN A 87 4.91 -0.59 8.71
C GLN A 87 3.83 0.38 9.21
N LEU A 88 3.04 -0.03 10.21
CA LEU A 88 2.07 0.86 10.85
C LEU A 88 2.74 2.05 11.54
N ASP A 89 3.92 1.87 12.12
CA ASP A 89 4.70 2.98 12.70
C ASP A 89 5.10 4.02 11.65
N ARG A 90 5.51 3.56 10.45
CA ARG A 90 5.77 4.46 9.31
C ARG A 90 4.52 5.22 8.90
N CYS A 91 3.39 4.52 8.78
CA CYS A 91 2.09 5.12 8.43
C CYS A 91 1.65 6.15 9.48
N HIS A 92 1.71 5.81 10.76
CA HIS A 92 1.36 6.71 11.86
C HIS A 92 2.29 7.93 11.90
N LYS A 93 3.60 7.75 11.72
CA LYS A 93 4.54 8.88 11.67
C LYS A 93 4.20 9.87 10.56
N ALA A 94 3.63 9.42 9.45
CA ALA A 94 3.26 10.29 8.33
C ALA A 94 2.02 11.16 8.60
N VAL A 95 1.13 10.72 9.49
CA VAL A 95 -0.05 11.50 9.93
C VAL A 95 0.15 12.20 11.27
N TYR A 96 1.24 11.88 11.98
CA TYR A 96 1.55 12.46 13.28
C TYR A 96 1.69 13.98 13.18
N GLY A 97 0.94 14.71 14.01
CA GLY A 97 0.91 16.18 14.00
C GLY A 97 -0.21 16.81 13.18
N ILE A 98 -1.04 16.00 12.51
CA ILE A 98 -2.35 16.45 12.04
C ILE A 98 -3.33 16.31 13.21
N GLU A 99 -4.11 17.36 13.48
CA GLU A 99 -4.87 17.62 14.73
C GLU A 99 -5.91 16.54 15.14
N THR A 100 -5.99 15.40 14.45
CA THR A 100 -7.00 14.36 14.66
C THR A 100 -6.49 12.93 14.48
N SER A 101 -5.17 12.69 14.41
CA SER A 101 -4.64 11.32 14.26
C SER A 101 -4.89 10.46 15.51
N PRO A 102 -5.52 9.28 15.40
CA PRO A 102 -5.67 8.36 16.53
C PRO A 102 -4.30 7.91 17.05
N LEU A 103 -4.21 7.64 18.36
CA LEU A 103 -3.00 7.09 18.97
C LEU A 103 -2.59 5.78 18.29
N ARG A 104 -1.30 5.63 17.94
CA ARG A 104 -0.73 4.41 17.36
C ARG A 104 -1.10 3.11 18.09
N ALA A 105 -1.22 3.16 19.41
CA ALA A 105 -1.60 2.01 20.25
C ALA A 105 -3.03 1.50 19.99
N LEU A 106 -3.87 2.30 19.32
CA LEU A 106 -5.23 1.93 18.92
C LEU A 106 -5.30 1.40 17.47
N TRP A 107 -4.14 1.21 16.83
CA TRP A 107 -4.05 0.71 15.47
C TRP A 107 -3.76 -0.78 15.48
N THR A 108 -4.59 -1.55 14.81
CA THR A 108 -4.45 -3.01 14.69
C THR A 108 -4.35 -3.41 13.23
N ALA A 109 -3.25 -4.07 12.84
CA ALA A 109 -3.08 -4.58 11.48
C ALA A 109 -4.12 -5.66 11.18
N ALA A 110 -4.76 -5.57 10.01
CA ALA A 110 -5.61 -6.62 9.46
C ALA A 110 -4.83 -7.49 8.48
N GLY A 111 -4.02 -6.87 7.62
CA GLY A 111 -3.19 -7.57 6.64
C GLY A 111 -2.37 -6.60 5.79
N SER A 112 -1.42 -7.13 5.04
CA SER A 112 -0.63 -6.35 4.10
C SER A 112 -0.24 -7.17 2.88
N SER A 113 -0.01 -6.48 1.77
CA SER A 113 0.55 -7.07 0.56
C SER A 113 1.65 -6.17 0.02
N THR A 114 2.78 -6.76 -0.36
CA THR A 114 3.93 -6.05 -0.93
C THR A 114 4.20 -6.53 -2.35
N VAL A 115 4.20 -5.60 -3.31
CA VAL A 115 4.51 -5.87 -4.72
C VAL A 115 5.42 -4.74 -5.21
N ASP A 116 6.51 -5.09 -5.89
CA ASP A 116 7.44 -4.14 -6.54
C ASP A 116 7.89 -2.96 -5.63
N GLY A 117 8.17 -3.26 -4.35
CA GLY A 117 8.63 -2.25 -3.38
C GLY A 117 7.52 -1.32 -2.85
N THR A 118 6.26 -1.61 -3.17
CA THR A 118 5.07 -0.94 -2.65
C THR A 118 4.36 -1.86 -1.66
N THR A 119 4.25 -1.43 -0.41
CA THR A 119 3.53 -2.17 0.63
C THR A 119 2.20 -1.49 0.91
N LEU A 120 1.11 -2.21 0.70
CA LEU A 120 -0.25 -1.78 1.01
C LEU A 120 -0.73 -2.52 2.25
N THR A 121 -1.04 -1.76 3.30
CA THR A 121 -1.43 -2.29 4.61
C THR A 121 -2.86 -1.87 4.93
N ALA A 122 -3.70 -2.85 5.24
CA ALA A 122 -5.02 -2.65 5.82
C ALA A 122 -4.94 -2.78 7.35
N PHE A 123 -5.58 -1.86 8.05
CA PHE A 123 -5.61 -1.83 9.51
C PHE A 123 -6.87 -1.14 10.00
N ARG A 124 -7.13 -1.24 11.30
CA ARG A 124 -8.18 -0.49 11.98
C ARG A 124 -7.58 0.50 12.94
N ALA A 125 -8.01 1.76 12.87
CA ALA A 125 -7.69 2.78 13.86
C ALA A 125 -8.95 3.06 14.68
N THR A 126 -8.99 2.58 15.93
CA THR A 126 -10.20 2.65 16.78
C THR A 126 -11.42 2.02 16.09
N GLY A 127 -11.22 0.89 15.40
CA GLY A 127 -12.27 0.17 14.66
C GLY A 127 -12.54 0.67 13.23
N THR A 128 -12.16 1.91 12.91
CA THR A 128 -12.34 2.50 11.56
C THR A 128 -11.38 1.87 10.56
N PRO A 129 -11.85 1.36 9.40
CA PRO A 129 -10.99 0.87 8.33
C PRO A 129 -10.04 1.95 7.81
N MET A 130 -8.75 1.62 7.81
CA MET A 130 -7.69 2.47 7.30
C MET A 130 -6.77 1.67 6.39
N PHE A 131 -6.20 2.37 5.42
CA PHE A 131 -5.29 1.82 4.42
C PHE A 131 -4.11 2.75 4.28
N CYS A 132 -2.93 2.16 4.22
CA CYS A 132 -1.68 2.88 4.05
C CYS A 132 -0.86 2.18 2.98
N GLU A 133 -0.54 2.92 1.93
CA GLU A 133 0.48 2.53 0.97
C GLU A 133 1.79 3.20 1.35
N THR A 134 2.87 2.42 1.41
CA THR A 134 4.22 2.96 1.55
C THR A 134 5.10 2.49 0.41
N THR A 135 5.95 3.39 -0.05
CA THR A 135 7.12 3.06 -0.87
C THR A 135 8.39 3.38 -0.08
N GLU A 136 9.56 3.27 -0.72
CA GLU A 136 10.81 3.77 -0.15
C GLU A 136 10.73 5.24 0.29
N ARG A 137 9.93 6.07 -0.42
CA ARG A 137 9.96 7.53 -0.28
C ARG A 137 8.61 8.17 0.07
N THR A 138 7.51 7.47 -0.13
CA THR A 138 6.17 8.03 0.03
C THR A 138 5.34 7.22 1.00
N VAL A 139 4.40 7.91 1.64
CA VAL A 139 3.33 7.33 2.43
C VAL A 139 2.03 7.94 1.94
N ILE A 140 1.06 7.10 1.60
CA ILE A 140 -0.25 7.52 1.12
C ILE A 140 -1.28 6.86 2.03
N LEU A 141 -2.21 7.62 2.60
CA LEU A 141 -3.29 7.08 3.42
C LEU A 141 -4.65 7.39 2.81
N ASN A 142 -5.62 6.52 3.08
CA ASN A 142 -7.01 6.83 2.80
C ASN A 142 -7.50 8.01 3.67
N ASN A 143 -8.43 8.79 3.14
CA ASN A 143 -9.19 9.74 3.95
C ASN A 143 -10.40 9.00 4.55
N PRO A 144 -10.49 8.82 5.88
CA PRO A 144 -11.60 8.09 6.50
C PRO A 144 -12.95 8.81 6.37
N LEU A 145 -12.94 10.09 5.98
CA LEU A 145 -14.15 10.90 5.78
C LEU A 145 -14.55 11.01 4.30
N ALA A 146 -13.79 10.42 3.37
CA ALA A 146 -14.16 10.40 1.97
C ALA A 146 -15.36 9.46 1.72
N ASP A 147 -16.22 9.82 0.77
CA ASP A 147 -17.36 8.98 0.41
C ASP A 147 -16.87 7.65 -0.21
N PRO A 148 -17.23 6.48 0.36
CA PRO A 148 -16.81 5.19 -0.17
C PRO A 148 -17.37 4.91 -1.56
N GLY A 149 -16.55 4.36 -2.45
CA GLY A 149 -17.00 3.79 -3.71
C GLY A 149 -17.80 2.51 -3.46
N LYS A 150 -19.13 2.54 -3.51
CA LYS A 150 -19.95 1.34 -3.24
C LYS A 150 -20.04 0.44 -4.46
N ALA A 151 -19.90 -0.87 -4.27
CA ALA A 151 -20.12 -1.87 -5.32
C ALA A 151 -21.60 -2.23 -5.41
N GLY A 152 -22.36 -1.45 -6.17
CA GLY A 152 -23.81 -1.63 -6.31
C GLY A 152 -24.54 -1.58 -4.97
N THR A 153 -25.39 -2.58 -4.69
CA THR A 153 -26.15 -2.70 -3.44
C THR A 153 -25.46 -3.55 -2.36
N SER A 154 -24.25 -4.06 -2.63
CA SER A 154 -23.49 -4.87 -1.66
C SER A 154 -22.88 -4.01 -0.55
N LYS A 155 -22.41 -4.67 0.52
CA LYS A 155 -21.59 -4.01 1.55
C LYS A 155 -20.13 -3.82 1.14
N THR A 156 -19.73 -4.32 -0.03
CA THR A 156 -18.39 -4.12 -0.57
C THR A 156 -18.21 -2.66 -0.98
N SER A 157 -17.14 -2.03 -0.50
CA SER A 157 -16.84 -0.63 -0.81
C SER A 157 -15.35 -0.40 -0.98
N LEU A 158 -15.02 0.44 -1.95
CA LEU A 158 -13.69 0.96 -2.21
C LEU A 158 -13.44 2.19 -1.34
N LEU A 159 -12.34 2.20 -0.60
CA LEU A 159 -11.97 3.29 0.31
C LEU A 159 -10.66 3.96 -0.06
N MET A 160 -9.85 3.32 -0.90
CA MET A 160 -8.59 3.86 -1.38
C MET A 160 -8.21 3.29 -2.73
N ALA A 161 -7.79 4.17 -3.62
CA ALA A 161 -7.00 3.85 -4.78
C ALA A 161 -5.77 4.77 -4.87
N THR A 162 -4.69 4.30 -5.48
CA THR A 162 -3.49 5.11 -5.72
C THR A 162 -3.04 5.05 -7.17
N ALA A 163 -2.26 6.03 -7.60
CA ALA A 163 -1.65 6.03 -8.92
C ALA A 163 -0.70 4.85 -9.16
N ASN A 164 -0.24 4.18 -8.10
CA ASN A 164 0.61 2.99 -8.17
C ASN A 164 -0.18 1.69 -8.38
N GLY A 165 -1.52 1.77 -8.50
CA GLY A 165 -2.35 0.59 -8.72
C GLY A 165 -2.76 -0.13 -7.44
N SER A 166 -2.55 0.45 -6.26
CA SER A 166 -3.17 -0.06 -5.04
C SER A 166 -4.66 0.22 -5.04
N VAL A 167 -5.45 -0.77 -4.65
CA VAL A 167 -6.90 -0.69 -4.50
C VAL A 167 -7.27 -1.37 -3.17
N ALA A 168 -8.00 -0.70 -2.31
CA ALA A 168 -8.32 -1.22 -0.98
C ALA A 168 -9.68 -0.77 -0.46
N GLY A 169 -10.28 -1.58 0.41
CA GLY A 169 -11.62 -1.31 0.92
C GLY A 169 -12.16 -2.35 1.88
N VAL A 170 -13.49 -2.33 2.05
CA VAL A 170 -14.23 -3.29 2.87
C VAL A 170 -14.93 -4.27 1.95
N VAL A 171 -14.93 -5.55 2.31
CA VAL A 171 -15.65 -6.60 1.56
C VAL A 171 -16.95 -6.94 2.28
N ASP A 172 -18.00 -7.22 1.51
CA ASP A 172 -19.23 -7.80 2.04
C ASP A 172 -18.94 -9.17 2.67
N PRO A 173 -19.33 -9.44 3.93
CA PRO A 173 -19.01 -10.69 4.61
C PRO A 173 -19.65 -11.93 3.97
N THR A 174 -20.59 -11.75 3.04
CA THR A 174 -21.19 -12.84 2.28
C THR A 174 -20.38 -13.23 1.04
N TRP A 175 -19.25 -12.58 0.78
CA TRP A 175 -18.38 -12.81 -0.38
C TRP A 175 -17.16 -13.65 0.02
N ASP A 176 -17.15 -14.91 -0.40
CA ASP A 176 -16.01 -15.81 -0.14
C ASP A 176 -14.78 -15.47 -0.99
N SER A 177 -15.01 -14.93 -2.19
CA SER A 177 -13.99 -14.46 -3.12
C SER A 177 -14.58 -13.49 -4.15
N PHE A 178 -13.73 -12.67 -4.75
CA PHE A 178 -14.04 -11.81 -5.88
C PHE A 178 -12.74 -11.37 -6.57
N GLN A 179 -12.83 -10.84 -7.78
CA GLN A 179 -11.70 -10.19 -8.46
C GLN A 179 -11.89 -8.68 -8.50
N VAL A 180 -10.81 -7.94 -8.36
CA VAL A 180 -10.78 -6.51 -8.70
C VAL A 180 -10.44 -6.39 -10.18
N ARG A 181 -11.28 -5.71 -10.94
CA ARG A 181 -11.09 -5.45 -12.36
C ARG A 181 -10.96 -3.95 -12.60
N VAL A 182 -9.91 -3.55 -13.32
CA VAL A 182 -9.59 -2.16 -13.62
C VAL A 182 -9.54 -1.97 -15.12
N THR A 183 -10.39 -1.10 -15.64
CA THR A 183 -10.41 -0.72 -17.05
C THR A 183 -9.63 0.58 -17.23
N VAL A 184 -8.41 0.46 -17.76
CA VAL A 184 -7.47 1.58 -17.96
C VAL A 184 -7.77 2.32 -19.27
N ALA A 185 -8.16 1.54 -20.29
CA ALA A 185 -8.59 1.99 -21.60
C ALA A 185 -9.64 0.99 -22.12
N PRO A 186 -10.44 1.32 -23.16
CA PRO A 186 -11.48 0.43 -23.68
C PRO A 186 -10.98 -0.98 -24.04
N ASP A 187 -9.71 -1.11 -24.44
CA ASP A 187 -9.03 -2.34 -24.83
C ASP A 187 -8.06 -2.87 -23.78
N LYS A 188 -7.89 -2.16 -22.65
CA LYS A 188 -6.94 -2.52 -21.60
C LYS A 188 -7.62 -2.72 -20.26
N VAL A 189 -7.79 -3.99 -19.90
CA VAL A 189 -8.35 -4.44 -18.63
C VAL A 189 -7.30 -5.22 -17.87
N VAL A 190 -7.13 -4.90 -16.58
CA VAL A 190 -6.24 -5.63 -15.66
C VAL A 190 -7.09 -6.17 -14.51
N THR A 191 -6.81 -7.39 -14.10
CA THR A 191 -7.47 -8.03 -12.96
C THR A 191 -6.46 -8.37 -11.86
N ALA A 192 -6.92 -8.36 -10.63
CA ALA A 192 -6.16 -8.83 -9.48
C ALA A 192 -7.10 -9.56 -8.51
N GLU A 193 -6.58 -10.60 -7.86
CA GLU A 193 -7.25 -11.22 -6.74
C GLU A 193 -6.86 -10.46 -5.45
N PRO A 194 -7.83 -9.90 -4.72
CA PRO A 194 -7.55 -9.17 -3.51
C PRO A 194 -7.18 -10.13 -2.38
N VAL A 195 -6.22 -9.71 -1.56
CA VAL A 195 -5.98 -10.31 -0.25
C VAL A 195 -7.06 -9.78 0.70
N VAL A 196 -7.78 -10.68 1.36
CA VAL A 196 -8.88 -10.35 2.28
C VAL A 196 -8.53 -10.78 3.70
N ALA A 197 -8.65 -9.87 4.66
CA ALA A 197 -8.45 -10.16 6.08
C ALA A 197 -9.30 -9.22 6.94
N ASP A 198 -9.97 -9.77 7.96
CA ASP A 198 -10.83 -9.03 8.91
C ASP A 198 -11.89 -8.11 8.22
N GLY A 199 -12.48 -8.62 7.13
CA GLY A 199 -13.47 -7.88 6.32
C GLY A 199 -12.89 -6.70 5.53
N LEU A 200 -11.56 -6.55 5.50
CA LEU A 200 -10.84 -5.58 4.67
C LEU A 200 -10.20 -6.30 3.50
N PHE A 201 -10.04 -5.61 2.37
CA PHE A 201 -9.34 -6.13 1.21
C PHE A 201 -8.27 -5.17 0.72
N VAL A 202 -7.19 -5.74 0.17
CA VAL A 202 -6.10 -5.02 -0.50
C VAL A 202 -5.74 -5.73 -1.80
N ALA A 203 -5.54 -4.98 -2.87
CA ALA A 203 -5.14 -5.51 -4.17
C ALA A 203 -4.13 -4.58 -4.83
N HIS A 204 -3.16 -5.17 -5.53
CA HIS A 204 -2.25 -4.47 -6.43
C HIS A 204 -2.66 -4.80 -7.85
N VAL A 205 -3.09 -3.79 -8.62
CA VAL A 205 -3.27 -3.91 -10.06
C VAL A 205 -2.04 -3.37 -10.77
N ASN A 206 -1.54 -4.10 -11.77
CA ASN A 206 -0.41 -3.65 -12.58
C ASN A 206 -0.85 -2.60 -13.62
N ALA A 207 -1.40 -1.49 -13.13
CA ALA A 207 -1.95 -0.40 -13.91
C ALA A 207 -2.00 0.89 -13.09
N THR A 208 -1.80 2.03 -13.76
CA THR A 208 -2.05 3.34 -13.16
C THR A 208 -3.54 3.55 -12.97
N VAL A 209 -3.96 3.89 -11.75
CA VAL A 209 -5.34 4.20 -11.39
C VAL A 209 -5.49 5.70 -11.15
N GLY A 210 -6.50 6.30 -11.77
CA GLY A 210 -6.89 7.69 -11.59
C GLY A 210 -8.36 7.81 -11.14
N PRO A 211 -8.83 9.04 -10.87
CA PRO A 211 -10.19 9.28 -10.37
C PRO A 211 -11.29 8.85 -11.36
N GLU A 212 -10.99 8.88 -12.67
CA GLU A 212 -11.91 8.48 -13.75
C GLU A 212 -11.77 7.00 -14.14
N THR A 213 -10.86 6.26 -13.49
CA THR A 213 -10.64 4.86 -13.82
C THR A 213 -11.83 4.03 -13.39
N ARG A 214 -12.39 3.22 -14.30
CA ARG A 214 -13.46 2.29 -13.94
C ARG A 214 -12.86 1.12 -13.18
N ILE A 215 -13.28 0.96 -11.92
CA ILE A 215 -12.92 -0.16 -11.06
C ILE A 215 -14.19 -0.95 -10.75
N GLU A 216 -14.09 -2.27 -10.81
CA GLU A 216 -15.19 -3.17 -10.57
C GLU A 216 -14.77 -4.30 -9.63
N ALA A 217 -15.69 -4.72 -8.77
CA ALA A 217 -15.59 -6.00 -8.10
C ALA A 217 -16.36 -7.04 -8.91
N VAL A 218 -15.73 -8.18 -9.23
CA VAL A 218 -16.30 -9.23 -10.06
C VAL A 218 -16.51 -10.49 -9.22
N ARG A 219 -17.78 -10.85 -9.02
CA ARG A 219 -18.23 -12.06 -8.31
C ARG A 219 -19.44 -12.65 -9.04
N GLY A 220 -19.20 -13.48 -10.04
CA GLY A 220 -20.24 -13.97 -10.98
C GLY A 220 -20.79 -12.87 -11.90
N SER A 221 -21.16 -11.73 -11.32
CA SER A 221 -21.50 -10.47 -11.96
C SER A 221 -20.44 -9.40 -11.65
N ALA A 222 -20.36 -8.37 -12.50
CA ALA A 222 -19.50 -7.21 -12.27
C ALA A 222 -20.27 -6.09 -11.57
N TYR A 223 -19.68 -5.57 -10.50
CA TYR A 223 -20.19 -4.46 -9.71
C TYR A 223 -19.23 -3.29 -9.84
N THR A 224 -19.61 -2.28 -10.62
CA THR A 224 -18.81 -1.04 -10.73
C THR A 224 -18.89 -0.26 -9.42
N PHE A 225 -17.73 0.20 -8.93
CA PHE A 225 -17.68 1.10 -7.77
C PHE A 225 -18.18 2.49 -8.19
N SER A 226 -19.03 3.10 -7.35
CA SER A 226 -19.66 4.40 -7.65
C SER A 226 -18.69 5.57 -7.87
N ASN A 227 -17.52 5.50 -7.24
CA ASN A 227 -16.46 6.50 -7.32
C ASN A 227 -15.13 5.85 -6.92
N VAL A 228 -14.01 6.54 -7.17
CA VAL A 228 -12.66 6.10 -6.84
C VAL A 228 -12.03 7.05 -5.82
N PRO A 229 -12.09 6.75 -4.51
CA PRO A 229 -11.47 7.58 -3.49
C PRO A 229 -9.95 7.51 -3.60
N MET A 230 -9.31 8.61 -4.00
CA MET A 230 -7.86 8.66 -4.12
C MET A 230 -7.20 8.81 -2.75
N GLY A 231 -6.11 8.07 -2.53
CA GLY A 231 -5.29 8.22 -1.33
C GLY A 231 -4.60 9.58 -1.26
N THR A 232 -4.43 10.10 -0.05
CA THR A 232 -3.76 11.38 0.22
C THR A 232 -2.26 11.15 0.43
N VAL A 233 -1.44 11.81 -0.38
CA VAL A 233 0.02 11.76 -0.22
C VAL A 233 0.42 12.56 1.02
N MET A 234 1.00 11.88 1.99
CA MET A 234 1.54 12.50 3.19
C MET A 234 2.97 12.97 2.89
N ARG A 235 3.19 14.28 2.88
CA ARG A 235 4.53 14.84 2.64
C ARG A 235 5.42 14.57 3.85
N LYS A 236 6.64 14.14 3.58
CA LYS A 236 7.72 14.06 4.58
C LYS A 236 8.16 15.50 4.90
N ASN A 237 7.97 15.92 6.15
CA ASN A 237 8.64 17.11 6.68
C ASN A 237 10.13 16.81 6.90
#